data_AF-A0A1R4A980-F1
#
_entry.id   AF-A0A1R4A980-F1
#
_cell.length_a   1.000
_cell.length_b   1.000
_cell.length_c   1.000
_cell.angle_alpha   90.00
_cell.angle_beta   90.00
_cell.angle_gamma   90.00
#
_symmetry.space_group_name_H-M   'P 1'
#
loop_
_entity.id
_entity.type
_entity.pdbx_description
1 polymer ?
#
loop_
_entity_poly.entity_id
_entity_poly.type
_entity_poly.pdbx_seq_one_letter_code
_entity_poly.pdbx_strand_id
1 'polypeptide(L)' 'MSGLYHVKCPNCGNEFNVNYSEWNSLSDTSLGLIFRWGPYSFSVKCPQCHKRERYHVTPEDAISQEGQPQD' A
#
# COMPACT_ATOMS: atom_id res chain seq x y z
N MET A 1 2.67 8.63 -10.76
CA MET A 1 1.42 8.22 -10.11
C MET A 1 1.76 7.85 -8.69
N SER A 2 1.29 8.67 -7.78
CA SER A 2 1.63 8.68 -6.37
C SER A 2 0.29 8.61 -5.65
N GLY A 3 0.05 7.52 -4.90
CA GLY A 3 -1.25 7.24 -4.32
C GLY A 3 -1.13 6.38 -3.08
N LEU A 4 -1.96 6.68 -2.07
CA LEU A 4 -2.16 5.83 -0.91
C LEU A 4 -3.26 4.82 -1.28
N TYR A 5 -2.94 3.53 -1.22
CA TYR A 5 -3.88 2.45 -1.55
C TYR A 5 -4.33 1.75 -0.28
N HIS A 6 -5.64 1.58 -0.12
CA HIS A 6 -6.18 0.74 0.93
C HIS A 6 -6.20 -0.71 0.45
N VAL A 7 -5.53 -1.62 1.16
CA VAL A 7 -5.46 -3.03 0.78
C VAL A 7 -5.81 -3.94 1.93
N LYS A 8 -6.42 -5.09 1.59
CA LYS A 8 -6.79 -6.13 2.55
C LYS A 8 -5.89 -7.35 2.40
N CYS A 9 -5.27 -7.79 3.48
CA CYS A 9 -4.46 -9.01 3.48
C CYS A 9 -5.32 -10.25 3.26
N PRO A 10 -5.08 -11.06 2.21
CA PRO A 10 -5.86 -12.27 1.95
C PRO A 10 -5.66 -13.36 3.02
N ASN A 11 -4.51 -13.38 3.73
CA ASN A 11 -4.24 -14.41 4.74
C ASN A 11 -4.92 -14.16 6.10
N CYS A 12 -5.00 -12.91 6.54
CA CYS A 12 -5.50 -12.60 7.89
C CYS A 12 -6.67 -11.61 7.90
N GLY A 13 -7.08 -11.11 6.74
CA GLY A 13 -8.15 -10.13 6.60
C GLY A 13 -7.81 -8.72 7.08
N ASN A 14 -6.59 -8.48 7.59
CA ASN A 14 -6.18 -7.16 8.08
C ASN A 14 -6.10 -6.15 6.94
N GLU A 15 -6.71 -4.99 7.16
CA GLU A 15 -6.74 -3.87 6.22
C GLU A 15 -5.68 -2.83 6.61
N PHE A 16 -4.96 -2.30 5.63
CA PHE A 16 -3.90 -1.33 5.85
C PHE A 16 -3.64 -0.48 4.60
N ASN A 17 -3.00 0.67 4.81
CA ASN A 17 -2.69 1.59 3.73
C ASN A 17 -1.27 1.39 3.22
N VAL A 18 -1.09 1.50 1.91
CA VAL A 18 0.20 1.36 1.24
C VAL A 18 0.46 2.60 0.39
N ASN A 19 1.52 3.33 0.73
CA ASN A 19 1.94 4.47 -0.07
C ASN A 19 2.74 3.99 -1.28
N TYR A 20 2.12 3.97 -2.45
CA TYR A 20 2.79 3.63 -3.71
C TYR A 20 3.72 4.75 -4.19
N SER A 21 3.74 5.92 -3.57
CA SER A 21 4.67 7.00 -3.93
C SER A 21 6.05 6.78 -3.31
N GLU A 22 6.11 6.11 -2.15
CA GLU A 22 7.34 5.89 -1.43
C GLU A 22 8.04 4.63 -1.96
N TRP A 23 9.10 4.85 -2.74
CA TRP A 23 9.95 3.80 -3.31
C TRP A 23 10.70 3.01 -2.25
N ASN A 24 10.93 3.64 -1.10
CA ASN A 24 11.57 3.06 0.07
C ASN A 24 10.56 2.99 1.21
N SER A 25 9.92 1.84 1.35
CA SER A 25 9.25 1.44 2.59
C SER A 25 10.24 1.14 3.72
N LEU A 26 11.39 1.82 3.72
CA LEU A 26 12.33 1.88 4.82
C LEU A 26 11.78 2.79 5.93
N SER A 27 10.90 3.73 5.58
CA SER A 27 10.20 4.62 6.53
C SER A 27 9.17 3.85 7.36
N ASP A 28 8.46 2.91 6.75
CA ASP A 28 7.44 2.10 7.41
C ASP A 28 7.97 0.67 7.66
N THR A 29 8.71 0.51 8.76
CA THR A 29 9.31 -0.77 9.17
C THR A 29 8.28 -1.90 9.34
N SER A 30 6.99 -1.56 9.47
CA SER A 30 5.91 -2.56 9.62
C SER A 30 5.58 -3.27 8.31
N LEU A 31 5.70 -2.57 7.17
CA LEU A 31 5.41 -3.06 5.82
C LEU A 31 6.63 -3.69 5.14
N GLY A 32 7.83 -3.36 5.62
CA GLY A 32 9.10 -3.83 5.05
C GLY A 32 9.25 -3.47 3.57
N LEU A 33 10.11 -4.17 2.84
CA LEU A 33 10.36 -3.88 1.42
C LEU A 33 9.11 -4.13 0.54
N ILE A 34 8.70 -3.11 -0.22
CA ILE A 34 7.68 -3.18 -1.27
C ILE A 34 8.33 -3.51 -2.61
N PHE A 35 7.87 -4.58 -3.27
CA PHE A 35 8.34 -5.01 -4.60
C PHE A 35 7.30 -4.67 -5.66
N ARG A 36 7.63 -3.84 -6.64
CA ARG A 36 6.70 -3.43 -7.71
C ARG A 36 6.99 -4.20 -8.99
N TRP A 37 5.91 -4.62 -9.67
CA TRP A 37 5.97 -5.40 -10.91
C TRP A 37 5.31 -4.69 -12.10
N GLY A 38 4.89 -3.43 -11.90
CA GLY A 38 4.17 -2.61 -12.87
C GLY A 38 3.48 -1.44 -12.17
N PRO A 39 2.78 -0.57 -12.91
CA PRO A 39 2.15 0.65 -12.38
C PRO A 39 1.07 0.40 -11.32
N TYR A 40 0.52 -0.82 -11.31
CA TYR A 40 -0.68 -1.22 -10.58
C TYR A 40 -0.48 -2.54 -9.84
N SER A 41 0.77 -2.95 -9.63
CA SER A 41 1.06 -4.25 -9.04
C SER A 41 2.28 -4.16 -8.14
N PHE A 42 2.08 -4.52 -6.88
CA PHE A 42 3.13 -4.53 -5.89
C PHE A 42 2.99 -5.71 -4.94
N SER A 43 4.03 -6.00 -4.17
CA SER A 43 4.02 -6.98 -3.11
C SER A 43 4.57 -6.36 -1.85
N VAL A 44 3.84 -6.48 -0.75
CA VAL A 44 4.18 -5.87 0.53
C VAL A 44 3.94 -6.88 1.64
N LYS A 45 4.69 -6.75 2.75
CA LYS A 45 4.48 -7.58 3.93
C LYS A 45 3.28 -7.04 4.71
N CYS A 46 2.34 -7.91 5.07
CA CYS A 46 1.26 -7.54 5.96
C CYS A 46 1.82 -7.21 7.35
N PRO A 47 1.43 -6.08 7.97
CA PRO A 47 1.93 -5.70 9.29
C PRO A 47 1.42 -6.62 10.40
N GLN A 48 0.25 -7.25 10.21
CA GLN A 48 -0.38 -8.14 11.19
C GLN A 48 0.18 -9.57 11.15
N CYS A 49 0.05 -10.25 10.00
CA CYS A 49 0.45 -11.67 9.89
C CYS A 49 1.85 -11.87 9.34
N HIS A 50 2.53 -10.78 8.96
CA HIS A 50 3.90 -10.78 8.46
C HIS A 50 4.13 -11.61 7.19
N LYS A 51 3.07 -12.05 6.50
CA LYS A 51 3.13 -12.70 5.19
C LYS A 51 3.24 -11.66 4.08
N ARG A 52 4.05 -11.95 3.07
CA ARG A 52 4.19 -11.11 1.88
C ARG A 52 3.19 -11.56 0.83
N GLU A 53 2.33 -10.64 0.44
CA GLU A 53 1.28 -10.89 -0.54
C GLU A 53 1.42 -9.94 -1.72
N ARG A 54 0.87 -10.33 -2.87
CA ARG A 54 0.84 -9.49 -4.07
C ARG A 54 -0.53 -8.84 -4.21
N TYR A 55 -0.51 -7.55 -4.50
CA TYR A 55 -1.67 -6.70 -4.64
C TYR A 55 -1.67 -6.12 -6.05
N HIS A 56 -2.87 -6.09 -6.64
CA HIS A 56 -3.14 -5.38 -7.87
C HIS A 56 -4.13 -4.25 -7.54
N VAL A 57 -3.81 -3.03 -7.92
CA VAL A 57 -4.59 -1.82 -7.60
C VAL A 57 -4.83 -1.02 -8.86
N THR A 58 -6.03 -0.48 -9.07
CA THR A 58 -6.30 0.44 -10.18
C THR A 58 -6.15 1.88 -9.70
N PRO A 59 -6.07 2.88 -10.59
CA PRO A 59 -6.11 4.30 -10.19
C PRO A 59 -7.33 4.66 -9.34
N GLU A 60 -8.42 3.92 -9.50
CA GLU A 60 -9.71 4.12 -8.82
C GLU A 60 -9.62 3.70 -7.34
N ASP A 61 -8.73 2.75 -7.04
CA ASP A 61 -8.43 2.29 -5.68
C ASP A 61 -7.51 3.27 -4.91
N ALA A 62 -6.96 4.27 -5.60
CA ALA A 62 -6.15 5.29 -4.94
C ALA A 62 -7.09 6.14 -4.08
N ILE A 63 -6.77 6.24 -2.80
CA ILE A 63 -7.45 7.18 -1.91
C ILE A 63 -7.12 8.58 -2.44
N SER A 64 -8.12 9.28 -2.98
CA SER A 64 -8.01 10.69 -3.31
C SER A 64 -7.61 11.44 -2.05
N GLN A 65 -6.46 12.13 -2.06
CA GLN A 65 -6.12 13.09 -1.02
C GLN A 65 -6.93 14.40 -1.16
N GLU A 66 -8.21 14.32 -1.50
CA GLU A 66 -9.13 15.46 -1.48
C GLU A 66 -9.74 15.56 -0.09
N GLY A 67 -9.07 16.29 0.79
CA GLY A 67 -9.61 16.57 2.12
C GLY A 67 -8.57 16.79 3.22
N GLN A 68 -7.71 17.80 3.09
CA GLN A 68 -7.37 18.60 4.26
C GLN A 68 -7.72 20.06 3.93
N PRO A 69 -8.70 20.69 4.60
CA PRO A 69 -8.80 22.14 4.58
C PRO A 69 -7.49 22.67 5.19
N GLN A 70 -6.71 23.40 4.38
CA GLN A 70 -5.74 24.35 4.93
C GLN A 70 -6.56 25.47 5.54
N ASP A 71 -6.48 25.62 6.86
CA ASP A 71 -6.86 26.84 7.58
C ASP A 71 -5.89 27.98 7.20
#